data_AF-A0A0T5P0G1-F1
#
_entry.id   AF-A0A0T5P0G1-F1
#
_cell.length_a   1.000
_cell.length_b   1.000
_cell.length_c   1.000
_cell.angle_alpha   90.00
_cell.angle_beta   90.00
_cell.angle_gamma   90.00
#
_symmetry.space_group_name_H-M   'P 1'
#
loop_
_entity.id
_entity.type
_entity.pdbx_description
1 polymer ?
#
loop_
_entity_poly.entity_id
_entity_poly.type
_entity_poly.pdbx_seq_one_letter_code
_entity_poly.pdbx_strand_id
1 'polypeptide(L)'
;MRYAFALCVTFLAACHPDNVRLLHAEDAAVDTCACPDRACALRFATPITEGRGLLMEDYENLSDDQIARYEAAVERITDCLTRFEEG
;
A
#
# COMPACT_ATOMS: atom_id res chain seq x y z
N MET A 1 16.60 -41.68 -24.92
CA MET A 1 17.20 -41.29 -23.63
C MET A 1 17.26 -39.77 -23.59
N ARG A 2 16.48 -39.13 -22.71
CA ARG A 2 16.96 -38.41 -21.51
C ARG A 2 17.51 -37.02 -21.84
N TYR A 3 17.04 -35.89 -21.34
CA TYR A 3 15.85 -35.48 -20.59
C TYR A 3 15.67 -33.99 -20.94
N ALA A 4 14.45 -33.59 -21.28
CA ALA A 4 14.08 -32.19 -21.36
C ALA A 4 14.15 -31.59 -19.95
N PHE A 5 15.01 -30.61 -19.74
CA PHE A 5 14.91 -29.70 -18.59
C PHE A 5 14.44 -28.35 -19.12
N ALA A 6 13.14 -28.29 -19.39
CA ALA A 6 12.41 -27.04 -19.34
C ALA A 6 12.53 -26.56 -17.89
N LEU A 7 13.43 -25.60 -17.65
CA LEU A 7 13.43 -24.82 -16.41
C LEU A 7 12.17 -23.95 -16.44
N CYS A 8 11.04 -24.57 -16.10
CA CYS A 8 9.86 -23.89 -15.60
C CYS A 8 10.25 -23.19 -14.30
N VAL A 9 10.77 -21.97 -14.41
CA VAL A 9 10.83 -21.03 -13.29
C VAL A 9 9.42 -20.46 -13.10
N THR A 10 8.48 -21.34 -12.73
CA THR A 10 7.16 -20.96 -12.25
C THR A 10 7.24 -20.79 -10.74
N PHE A 11 7.82 -19.67 -10.29
CA PHE A 11 7.73 -19.18 -8.91
C PHE A 11 6.83 -17.93 -8.83
N LEU A 12 5.86 -17.80 -9.73
CA LEU A 12 4.92 -16.68 -9.82
C LEU A 12 3.51 -17.07 -9.34
N ALA A 13 3.41 -17.78 -8.21
CA ALA A 13 2.11 -18.14 -7.63
C ALA A 13 1.98 -17.78 -6.14
N ALA A 14 2.78 -16.81 -5.68
CA ALA A 14 2.51 -16.07 -4.46
C ALA A 14 2.24 -14.58 -4.78
N CYS A 15 1.62 -14.29 -5.93
CA CYS A 15 1.04 -12.98 -6.25
C CYS A 15 -0.24 -12.83 -5.41
N HIS A 16 0.04 -12.60 -4.13
CA HIS A 16 -0.80 -12.49 -2.97
C HIS A 16 -1.69 -11.24 -3.09
N PRO A 17 -3.03 -11.35 -2.99
CA PRO A 17 -3.94 -10.21 -3.04
C PRO A 17 -3.59 -9.14 -2.00
N ASP A 18 -2.89 -9.51 -0.92
CA ASP A 18 -2.57 -8.61 0.19
C ASP A 18 -1.47 -7.58 -0.15
N ASN A 19 -0.61 -7.86 -1.14
CA ASN A 19 0.35 -6.87 -1.65
C ASN A 19 -0.35 -5.71 -2.38
N VAL A 20 -1.56 -5.94 -2.90
CA VAL A 20 -2.31 -4.91 -3.65
C VAL A 20 -2.72 -3.77 -2.73
N ARG A 21 -3.08 -4.05 -1.47
CA ARG A 21 -3.44 -3.02 -0.49
C ARG A 21 -2.25 -2.21 0.00
N LEU A 22 -1.11 -2.87 0.23
CA LEU A 22 0.14 -2.19 0.54
C LEU A 22 0.54 -1.22 -0.58
N LEU A 23 0.56 -1.71 -1.83
CA LEU A 23 0.88 -0.88 -2.98
C LEU A 23 -0.10 0.29 -3.13
N HIS A 24 -1.39 0.06 -2.94
CA HIS A 24 -2.39 1.13 -2.95
C HIS A 24 -2.16 2.17 -1.86
N ALA A 25 -1.72 1.78 -0.66
CA ALA A 25 -1.41 2.71 0.41
C ALA A 25 -0.15 3.55 0.09
N GLU A 26 0.89 2.92 -0.46
CA GLU A 26 2.10 3.60 -0.91
C GLU A 26 1.80 4.61 -2.05
N ASP A 27 1.02 4.19 -3.04
CA ASP A 27 0.57 5.07 -4.15
C ASP A 27 -0.29 6.23 -3.62
N ALA A 28 -1.25 5.93 -2.73
CA ALA A 28 -2.09 6.95 -2.10
C ALA A 28 -1.24 7.96 -1.31
N ALA A 29 -0.16 7.54 -0.67
CA ALA A 29 0.76 8.45 0.02
C ALA A 29 1.47 9.39 -0.96
N VAL A 30 1.94 8.88 -2.10
CA VAL A 30 2.56 9.71 -3.15
C VAL A 30 1.56 10.72 -3.70
N ASP A 31 0.35 10.26 -4.05
CA ASP A 31 -0.69 11.10 -4.64
C ASP A 31 -1.22 12.16 -3.66
N THR A 32 -1.45 11.78 -2.40
CA THR A 32 -1.87 12.71 -1.33
C THR A 32 -0.86 13.84 -1.15
N CYS A 33 0.43 13.51 -1.16
CA CYS A 33 1.50 14.50 -1.00
C CYS A 33 1.74 15.37 -2.25
N ALA A 34 1.36 14.90 -3.45
CA ALA A 34 1.50 15.63 -4.70
C ALA A 34 0.32 16.59 -4.98
N CYS A 35 -0.77 16.46 -4.24
CA CYS A 35 -1.96 17.28 -4.42
C CYS A 35 -1.71 18.78 -4.14
N PRO A 36 -2.31 19.69 -4.92
CA PRO A 36 -2.14 21.13 -4.73
C PRO A 36 -3.02 21.70 -3.60
N ASP A 37 -4.05 20.98 -3.17
CA ASP A 37 -5.02 21.42 -2.16
C ASP A 37 -5.55 20.24 -1.32
N ARG A 38 -6.16 20.60 -0.18
CA ARG A 38 -6.72 19.64 0.79
C ARG A 38 -7.79 18.74 0.20
N ALA A 39 -8.63 19.26 -0.71
CA ALA A 39 -9.73 18.52 -1.29
C ALA A 39 -9.23 17.42 -2.23
N CYS A 40 -8.16 17.69 -2.98
CA CYS A 40 -7.43 16.70 -3.75
C CYS A 40 -6.80 15.65 -2.82
N ALA A 41 -6.05 16.08 -1.80
CA ALA A 41 -5.33 15.19 -0.91
C ALA A 41 -6.28 14.21 -0.19
N LEU A 42 -7.43 14.69 0.29
CA LEU A 42 -8.43 13.86 0.95
C LEU A 42 -9.02 12.77 0.04
N ARG A 43 -9.14 12.99 -1.28
CA ARG A 43 -9.69 11.96 -2.18
C ARG A 43 -8.81 10.70 -2.23
N PHE A 44 -7.50 10.87 -2.13
CA PHE A 44 -6.54 9.77 -2.12
C PHE A 44 -6.36 9.18 -0.72
N ALA A 45 -6.45 10.01 0.33
CA ALA A 45 -6.32 9.58 1.71
C ALA A 45 -7.56 8.85 2.26
N THR A 46 -8.78 9.29 1.90
CA THR A 46 -10.06 8.77 2.43
C THR A 46 -10.20 7.25 2.40
N PRO A 47 -9.86 6.53 1.32
CA PRO A 47 -9.91 5.07 1.30
C PRO A 47 -9.09 4.42 2.43
N ILE A 48 -7.93 5.01 2.75
CA ILE A 48 -7.02 4.51 3.78
C ILE A 48 -7.48 4.95 5.18
N THR A 49 -7.89 6.21 5.35
CA THR A 49 -8.26 6.79 6.65
C THR A 49 -9.67 6.44 7.12
N GLU A 50 -10.63 6.18 6.22
CA GLU A 50 -12.01 5.81 6.55
C GLU A 50 -12.21 4.28 6.68
N GLY A 51 -11.13 3.52 6.86
CA GLY A 51 -11.23 2.10 7.23
C GLY A 51 -11.44 1.13 6.06
N ARG A 52 -11.13 1.52 4.82
CA ARG A 52 -10.82 0.54 3.75
C ARG A 52 -9.33 0.18 3.72
N GLY A 53 -8.61 0.51 4.79
CA GLY A 53 -7.24 0.11 5.03
C GLY A 53 -7.06 -1.40 5.23
N LEU A 54 -5.89 -1.81 5.70
CA LEU A 54 -5.65 -3.20 6.10
C LEU A 54 -6.54 -3.56 7.30
N LEU A 55 -7.29 -4.67 7.16
CA LEU A 55 -8.07 -5.25 8.25
C LEU A 55 -7.16 -6.12 9.12
N MET A 56 -7.54 -6.38 10.38
CA MET A 56 -6.76 -7.25 11.29
C MET A 56 -6.42 -8.61 10.67
N GLU A 57 -7.35 -9.20 9.91
CA GLU A 57 -7.14 -10.45 9.17
C GLU A 57 -6.09 -10.34 8.05
N ASP A 58 -5.91 -9.15 7.48
CA ASP A 58 -4.87 -8.88 6.49
C ASP A 58 -3.50 -8.78 7.18
N TYR A 59 -3.42 -8.17 8.37
CA TYR A 59 -2.17 -8.08 9.15
C TYR A 59 -1.62 -9.47 9.52
N GLU A 60 -2.48 -10.44 9.84
CA GLU A 60 -2.05 -11.81 10.17
C GLU A 60 -1.38 -12.53 8.99
N ASN A 61 -1.65 -12.09 7.75
CA ASN A 61 -1.10 -12.66 6.52
C ASN A 61 0.13 -11.91 5.97
N LEU A 62 0.47 -10.76 6.56
CA LEU A 62 1.59 -9.93 6.13
C LEU A 62 2.84 -10.19 6.99
N SER A 63 4.00 -10.01 6.37
CA SER A 63 5.26 -9.94 7.10
C SER A 63 5.40 -8.61 7.86
N ASP A 64 6.20 -8.61 8.93
CA ASP A 64 6.52 -7.40 9.71
C ASP A 64 7.02 -6.24 8.82
N ASP A 65 7.81 -6.55 7.79
CA ASP A 65 8.30 -5.55 6.82
C ASP A 65 7.16 -4.94 5.99
N GLN A 66 6.17 -5.74 5.58
CA GLN A 66 5.01 -5.24 4.83
C GLN A 66 4.10 -4.39 5.72
N ILE A 67 3.91 -4.81 6.97
CA ILE A 67 3.18 -4.04 7.98
C ILE A 67 3.85 -2.68 8.20
N ALA A 68 5.16 -2.67 8.45
CA ALA A 68 5.92 -1.44 8.66
C ALA A 68 5.85 -0.49 7.46
N ARG A 69 5.91 -1.02 6.22
CA ARG A 69 5.75 -0.19 5.01
C ARG A 69 4.35 0.40 4.89
N TYR A 70 3.32 -0.38 5.20
CA TYR A 70 1.94 0.13 5.20
C TYR A 70 1.78 1.25 6.23
N GLU A 71 2.24 1.04 7.47
CA GLU A 71 2.20 2.04 8.53
C GLU A 71 2.94 3.32 8.14
N ALA A 72 4.14 3.20 7.56
CA ALA A 72 4.89 4.35 7.04
C ALA A 72 4.15 5.10 5.93
N ALA A 73 3.40 4.39 5.08
CA ALA A 73 2.56 5.03 4.05
C ALA A 73 1.38 5.80 4.68
N VAL A 74 0.71 5.23 5.70
CA VAL A 74 -0.37 5.90 6.44
C VAL A 74 0.13 7.14 7.19
N GLU A 75 1.28 7.03 7.86
CA GLU A 75 1.94 8.14 8.54
C GLU A 75 2.24 9.28 7.54
N ARG A 76 2.81 8.93 6.39
CA ARG A 76 3.11 9.91 5.33
C ARG A 76 1.87 10.59 4.76
N ILE A 77 0.77 9.86 4.58
CA ILE A 77 -0.54 10.43 4.20
C ILE A 77 -0.97 11.47 5.23
N THR A 78 -0.90 11.11 6.52
CA THR A 78 -1.30 11.97 7.63
C THR A 78 -0.46 13.24 7.67
N ASP A 79 0.86 13.12 7.62
CA ASP A 79 1.78 14.26 7.58
C ASP A 79 1.47 15.22 6.41
N CYS A 80 1.19 14.68 5.23
CA CYS A 80 0.84 15.48 4.06
C CYS A 80 -0.51 16.17 4.19
N LEU A 81 -1.49 15.55 4.86
CA LEU A 81 -2.77 16.20 5.17
C LEU A 81 -2.61 17.31 6.20
N THR A 82 -1.79 17.12 7.25
CA THR A 82 -1.56 18.13 8.30
C THR A 82 -0.96 19.42 7.74
N ARG A 83 -0.14 19.35 6.68
CA ARG A 83 0.37 20.54 5.98
C ARG A 83 -0.73 21.47 5.46
N PHE A 84 -1.93 20.96 5.17
CA PHE A 84 -3.07 21.76 4.75
C PHE A 84 -3.90 22.31 5.91
N GLU A 85 -3.68 21.85 7.14
CA GLU A 85 -4.36 22.35 8.34
C GLU A 85 -3.59 23.51 8.99
N GLU A 86 -2.29 23.61 8.71
CA GLU A 86 -1.42 24.71 9.17
C GLU A 86 -1.36 25.90 8.18
N GLY A 87 -1.99 25.78 7.01
CA GLY A 87 -1.95 26.75 5.90
C GLY A 87 -3.10 27.75 5.87
#